data_AF-A0A7S2V773-F1
#
_entry.id   AF-A0A7S2V773-F1
#
_cell.length_a   1.000
_cell.length_b   1.000
_cell.length_c   1.000
_cell.angle_alpha   90.00
_cell.angle_beta   90.00
_cell.angle_gamma   90.00
#
_symmetry.space_group_name_H-M   'P 1'
#
loop_
_entity.id
_entity.type
_entity.pdbx_description
1 polymer ?
#
loop_
_entity_poly.entity_id
_entity_poly.type
_entity_poly.pdbx_seq_one_letter_code
_entity_poly.pdbx_strand_id
1 'polypeptide(L)'
;RVVVVVSRHDNMIHNNVHRNDEEIPTAHILYPQEVNAAISDSSSPVSVVRVIGRLTHYDSKNSRATIEWNHQELNVATNLVEPMPAGLVVGNLVEFVGSIERHRSGPGGEGEVRARTCRGVEGLDMALFERALKMRRNFLDNLQNVDKLALGDL
;
A
#
# COMPACT_ATOMS: atom_id res chain seq x y z
N ARG A 1 25.51 13.65 10.66
CA ARG A 1 26.17 14.73 11.44
C ARG A 1 25.31 15.97 11.29
N VAL A 2 24.64 16.41 12.35
CA VAL A 2 23.78 17.60 12.34
C VAL A 2 24.57 18.72 13.01
N VAL A 3 24.75 19.84 12.32
CA VAL A 3 25.35 21.04 12.90
C VAL A 3 24.21 21.88 13.46
N VAL A 4 24.20 22.10 14.77
CA VAL A 4 23.31 23.05 15.43
C VAL A 4 24.07 24.36 15.58
N VAL A 5 23.66 25.39 14.84
CA VAL A 5 24.11 26.77 15.08
C VAL A 5 23.05 27.46 15.92
N VAL A 6 23.40 27.81 17.16
CA VAL A 6 22.58 28.67 18.01
C VAL A 6 23.13 30.09 17.87
N SER A 7 22.37 30.99 17.27
CA SER A 7 22.61 32.44 17.34
C SER A 7 21.38 33.13 17.93
N ARG A 8 21.61 33.95 18.95
CA ARG A 8 20.60 34.68 19.73
C ARG A 8 20.27 36.01 19.06
N HIS A 9 18.96 36.26 18.99
CA HIS A 9 18.23 37.53 18.95
C HIS A 9 18.20 38.38 17.67
N ASP A 10 16.96 38.75 17.38
CA ASP A 10 16.46 39.88 16.59
C ASP A 10 16.56 39.82 15.06
N ASN A 11 15.58 39.13 14.46
CA ASN A 11 14.70 39.77 13.49
C ASN A 11 13.48 38.87 13.22
N MET A 12 12.29 39.34 13.60
CA MET A 12 11.03 38.69 13.27
C MET A 12 10.77 38.83 11.76
N ILE A 13 11.25 37.86 10.99
CA ILE A 13 10.62 37.48 9.72
C ILE A 13 9.67 36.34 10.04
N HIS A 14 8.37 36.61 9.97
CA HIS A 14 7.35 35.56 9.95
C HIS A 14 7.51 34.75 8.65
N ASN A 15 8.44 33.80 8.65
CA ASN A 15 8.46 32.74 7.64
C ASN A 15 7.30 31.80 7.96
N ASN A 16 6.15 32.08 7.34
CA ASN A 16 5.08 31.12 7.15
C ASN A 16 5.63 29.95 6.33
N VAL A 17 6.33 29.03 7.00
CA VAL A 17 6.52 27.68 6.48
C VAL A 17 5.14 27.03 6.62
N HIS A 18 4.32 27.13 5.57
CA HIS A 18 3.28 26.16 5.32
C HIS A 18 3.98 24.79 5.24
N ARG A 19 4.16 24.14 6.38
CA ARG A 19 4.22 22.69 6.41
C ARG A 19 2.84 22.29 5.97
N ASN A 20 2.68 22.01 4.68
CA ASN A 20 1.64 21.10 4.27
C ASN A 20 1.92 19.85 5.10
N ASP A 21 1.12 19.62 6.12
CA ASP A 21 1.08 18.33 6.81
C ASP A 21 0.64 17.36 5.72
N GLU A 22 1.61 16.85 4.96
CA GLU A 22 1.41 15.85 3.94
C GLU A 22 0.89 14.63 4.69
N GLU A 23 -0.43 14.47 4.66
CA GLU A 23 -1.14 13.39 5.31
C GLU A 23 -0.42 12.09 4.93
N ILE A 24 0.17 11.42 5.91
CA ILE A 24 0.93 10.20 5.66
C ILE A 24 -0.06 9.22 5.02
N PRO A 25 0.12 8.84 3.73
CA PRO A 25 -0.92 8.10 3.03
C PRO A 25 -1.08 6.74 3.69
N THR A 26 -2.28 6.51 4.24
CA THR A 26 -2.61 5.26 4.92
C THR A 26 -2.86 4.18 3.87
N ALA A 27 -2.10 3.08 3.95
CA ALA A 27 -2.26 1.96 3.02
C ALA A 27 -3.61 1.25 3.24
N HIS A 28 -4.39 1.10 2.17
CA HIS A 28 -5.58 0.26 2.15
C HIS A 28 -5.18 -1.22 2.21
N ILE A 29 -5.75 -1.97 3.16
CA ILE A 29 -5.51 -3.43 3.24
C ILE A 29 -6.44 -4.13 2.26
N LEU A 30 -5.86 -4.66 1.18
CA LEU A 30 -6.58 -5.25 0.05
C LEU A 30 -6.02 -6.63 -0.28
N TYR A 31 -6.86 -7.47 -0.85
CA TYR A 31 -6.47 -8.73 -1.48
C TYR A 31 -6.01 -8.49 -2.94
N PRO A 32 -5.19 -9.39 -3.52
CA PRO A 32 -4.75 -9.31 -4.92
C PRO A 32 -5.83 -8.93 -5.94
N GLN A 33 -6.99 -9.58 -5.90
CA GLN A 33 -8.09 -9.29 -6.81
C GLN A 33 -8.68 -7.88 -6.65
N GLU A 34 -8.70 -7.34 -5.42
CA GLU A 34 -9.19 -5.99 -5.15
C GLU A 34 -8.19 -4.94 -5.66
N VAL A 35 -6.89 -5.25 -5.58
CA VAL A 35 -5.84 -4.42 -6.17
C VAL A 35 -5.95 -4.42 -7.70
N ASN A 36 -6.14 -5.59 -8.33
CA ASN A 36 -6.34 -5.68 -9.78
C ASN A 36 -7.57 -4.90 -10.25
N ALA A 37 -8.67 -4.94 -9.48
CA ALA A 37 -9.85 -4.12 -9.76
C ALA A 37 -9.52 -2.62 -9.66
N ALA A 38 -8.78 -2.19 -8.64
CA ALA A 38 -8.35 -0.80 -8.49
C ALA A 38 -7.34 -0.35 -9.56
N ILE A 39 -6.48 -1.24 -10.05
CA ILE A 39 -5.59 -0.98 -11.20
C ILE A 39 -6.42 -0.71 -12.45
N SER A 40 -7.42 -1.55 -12.69
CA SER A 40 -8.30 -1.49 -13.88
C SER A 40 -9.22 -0.27 -13.86
N ASP A 41 -9.64 0.17 -12.67
CA ASP A 41 -10.45 1.37 -12.48
C ASP A 41 -9.57 2.62 -12.31
N SER A 42 -9.43 3.40 -13.39
CA SER A 42 -8.69 4.66 -13.38
C SER A 42 -9.29 5.73 -12.48
N SER A 43 -10.57 5.60 -12.09
CA SER A 43 -11.25 6.53 -11.18
C SER A 43 -11.08 6.14 -9.71
N SER A 44 -10.50 4.97 -9.43
CA SER A 44 -10.31 4.50 -8.07
C SER A 44 -9.42 5.44 -7.25
N PRO A 45 -9.88 5.92 -6.08
CA PRO A 45 -9.10 6.80 -5.20
C PRO A 45 -7.96 6.05 -4.50
N VAL A 46 -7.91 4.72 -4.60
CA VAL A 46 -6.89 3.89 -3.98
C VAL A 46 -5.56 4.08 -4.72
N SER A 47 -4.58 4.63 -4.01
CA SER A 47 -3.22 4.83 -4.52
C SER A 47 -2.17 4.04 -3.73
N VAL A 48 -2.37 3.81 -2.44
CA VAL A 48 -1.44 3.09 -1.56
C VAL A 48 -2.13 1.87 -0.96
N VAL A 49 -1.47 0.72 -1.07
CA VAL A 49 -2.03 -0.58 -0.67
C VAL A 49 -1.07 -1.35 0.22
N ARG A 50 -1.65 -2.18 1.08
CA ARG A 50 -1.01 -3.27 1.81
C ARG A 50 -1.68 -4.55 1.36
N VAL A 51 -0.92 -5.45 0.76
CA VAL A 51 -1.40 -6.70 0.18
C VAL A 51 -0.62 -7.89 0.73
N ILE A 52 -1.33 -8.96 1.03
CA ILE A 52 -0.76 -10.25 1.46
C ILE A 52 -1.06 -11.28 0.38
N GLY A 53 -0.08 -12.12 0.09
CA GLY A 53 -0.24 -13.24 -0.85
C GLY A 53 0.91 -14.23 -0.72
N ARG A 54 0.75 -15.40 -1.33
CA ARG A 54 1.83 -16.39 -1.45
C ARG A 54 2.73 -15.98 -2.62
N LEU A 55 4.03 -15.85 -2.40
CA LEU A 55 5.00 -15.58 -3.47
C LEU A 55 5.05 -16.78 -4.42
N THR A 56 4.63 -16.62 -5.66
CA THR A 56 4.63 -17.69 -6.68
C THR A 56 5.79 -17.56 -7.66
N HIS A 57 6.28 -16.34 -7.88
CA HIS A 57 7.40 -16.06 -8.78
C HIS A 57 8.23 -14.86 -8.29
N TYR A 58 9.54 -14.92 -8.49
CA TYR A 58 10.45 -13.79 -8.28
C TYR A 58 11.54 -13.78 -9.35
N ASP A 59 11.57 -12.70 -10.13
CA ASP A 59 12.59 -12.40 -11.12
C ASP A 59 13.39 -11.19 -10.66
N SER A 60 14.55 -11.47 -10.07
CA SER A 60 15.47 -10.43 -9.58
C SER A 60 16.14 -9.64 -10.70
N LYS A 61 16.14 -10.13 -11.96
CA LYS A 61 16.76 -9.42 -13.08
C LYS A 61 15.86 -8.28 -13.56
N ASN A 62 14.56 -8.52 -13.54
CA ASN A 62 13.54 -7.54 -13.95
C ASN A 62 12.88 -6.84 -12.75
N SER A 63 13.40 -7.05 -11.54
CA SER A 63 12.86 -6.56 -10.27
C SER A 63 11.34 -6.74 -10.17
N ARG A 64 10.89 -7.98 -10.37
CA ARG A 64 9.46 -8.32 -10.41
C ARG A 64 9.14 -9.55 -9.58
N ALA A 65 8.04 -9.49 -8.85
CA ALA A 65 7.47 -10.61 -8.11
C ALA A 65 6.00 -10.80 -8.49
N THR A 66 5.52 -12.04 -8.34
CA THR A 66 4.10 -12.37 -8.45
C THR A 66 3.66 -13.00 -7.15
N ILE A 67 2.57 -12.49 -6.59
CA ILE A 67 1.91 -13.08 -5.42
C ILE A 67 0.51 -13.57 -5.80
N GLU A 68 0.04 -14.60 -5.11
CA GLU A 68 -1.27 -15.20 -5.35
C GLU A 68 -2.09 -15.27 -4.06
N TRP A 69 -3.39 -15.04 -4.19
CA TRP A 69 -4.39 -15.26 -3.15
C TRP A 69 -5.69 -15.73 -3.79
N ASN A 70 -6.25 -16.85 -3.32
CA ASN A 70 -7.49 -17.44 -3.87
C ASN A 70 -7.47 -17.56 -5.41
N HIS A 71 -6.36 -18.04 -5.97
CA HIS A 71 -6.13 -18.20 -7.42
C HIS A 71 -6.14 -16.88 -8.22
N GLN A 72 -5.96 -15.75 -7.54
CA GLN A 72 -5.85 -14.43 -8.16
C GLN A 72 -4.43 -13.92 -7.97
N GLU A 73 -3.74 -13.69 -9.08
CA GLU A 73 -2.36 -13.23 -9.11
C GLU A 73 -2.28 -11.71 -9.12
N LEU A 74 -1.22 -11.18 -8.52
CA LEU A 74 -0.87 -9.76 -8.55
C LEU A 74 0.62 -9.59 -8.82
N ASN A 75 0.94 -8.77 -9.82
CA ASN A 75 2.31 -8.37 -10.13
C ASN A 75 2.76 -7.25 -9.20
N VAL A 76 4.02 -7.35 -8.75
CA VAL A 76 4.65 -6.41 -7.83
C VAL A 76 6.04 -6.05 -8.36
N ALA A 77 6.29 -4.76 -8.58
CA ALA A 77 7.64 -4.26 -8.83
C ALA A 77 8.42 -4.19 -7.52
N THR A 78 9.60 -4.84 -7.50
CA THR A 78 10.45 -5.01 -6.30
C THR A 78 11.67 -4.09 -6.29
N ASN A 79 11.83 -3.21 -7.28
CA ASN A 79 13.02 -2.38 -7.48
C ASN A 79 13.44 -1.51 -6.28
N LEU A 80 12.51 -1.17 -5.37
CA LEU A 80 12.80 -0.39 -4.16
C LEU A 80 12.97 -1.23 -2.88
N VAL A 81 12.72 -2.54 -2.96
CA VAL A 81 12.78 -3.47 -1.83
C VAL A 81 13.83 -4.56 -2.03
N GLU A 82 14.76 -4.33 -2.95
CA GLU A 82 15.86 -5.23 -3.27
C GLU A 82 17.14 -4.90 -2.48
N PRO A 83 17.91 -5.93 -2.05
CA PRO A 83 17.57 -7.35 -2.12
C PRO A 83 16.40 -7.69 -1.20
N MET A 84 15.53 -8.62 -1.62
CA MET A 84 14.43 -9.08 -0.78
C MET A 84 14.95 -9.65 0.55
N PRO A 85 14.18 -9.57 1.65
CA PRO A 85 14.60 -10.08 2.96
C PRO A 85 15.12 -11.53 2.89
N ALA A 86 16.24 -11.79 3.57
CA ALA A 86 16.86 -13.11 3.59
C ALA A 86 15.88 -14.18 4.10
N GLY A 87 15.81 -15.32 3.41
CA GLY A 87 14.91 -16.43 3.75
C GLY A 87 13.52 -16.35 3.14
N LEU A 88 13.18 -15.26 2.45
CA LEU A 88 11.95 -15.15 1.68
C LEU A 88 12.13 -15.86 0.32
N VAL A 89 11.47 -17.00 0.15
CA VAL A 89 11.53 -17.86 -1.04
C VAL A 89 10.16 -18.06 -1.66
N VAL A 90 10.14 -18.51 -2.92
CA VAL A 90 8.90 -18.92 -3.58
C VAL A 90 8.17 -19.95 -2.72
N GLY A 91 6.86 -19.76 -2.59
CA GLY A 91 6.00 -20.51 -1.69
C GLY A 91 5.74 -19.81 -0.37
N ASN A 92 6.51 -18.78 0.02
CA ASN A 92 6.24 -18.10 1.28
C ASN A 92 5.04 -17.16 1.24
N LEU A 93 4.38 -17.00 2.39
CA LEU A 93 3.41 -15.93 2.59
C LEU A 93 4.14 -14.61 2.87
N VAL A 94 3.84 -13.60 2.06
CA VAL A 94 4.52 -12.31 2.07
C VAL A 94 3.51 -11.17 2.14
N GLU A 95 3.95 -10.06 2.73
CA GLU A 95 3.21 -8.80 2.73
C GLU A 95 4.03 -7.74 1.99
N PHE A 96 3.38 -7.08 1.04
CA PHE A 96 3.90 -5.88 0.39
C PHE A 96 3.11 -4.64 0.81
N VAL A 97 3.82 -3.54 1.00
CA VAL A 97 3.23 -2.19 1.11
C VAL A 97 3.79 -1.35 -0.03
N GLY A 98 2.92 -0.73 -0.81
CA GLY A 98 3.33 -0.06 -2.04
C GLY A 98 2.27 0.86 -2.62
N SER A 99 2.57 1.44 -3.77
CA SER A 99 1.61 2.23 -4.54
C SER A 99 1.17 1.49 -5.79
N ILE A 100 -0.07 1.70 -6.20
CA ILE A 100 -0.59 1.21 -7.49
C ILE A 100 0.04 2.03 -8.61
N GLU A 101 0.73 1.39 -9.54
CA GLU A 101 1.22 1.99 -10.78
C GLU A 101 0.40 1.43 -11.95
N ARG A 102 -0.24 2.32 -12.72
CA ARG A 102 -1.06 1.97 -13.88
C ARG A 102 -0.27 2.28 -15.15
N HIS A 103 -0.05 1.30 -16.00
CA HIS A 103 0.65 1.51 -17.26
C HIS A 103 -0.37 1.87 -18.35
N ARG A 104 -0.21 3.05 -18.97
CA ARG A 104 -1.14 3.56 -19.98
C ARG A 104 -1.03 2.86 -21.35
N SER A 105 -0.15 1.87 -21.49
CA SER A 105 0.34 1.40 -22.80
C SER A 105 0.30 -0.13 -22.96
N GLY A 106 -0.73 -0.80 -22.45
CA GLY A 106 -0.98 -2.23 -22.66
C GLY A 106 -2.47 -2.51 -22.91
N PRO A 107 -2.84 -3.46 -23.79
CA PRO A 107 -4.22 -3.88 -23.95
C PRO A 107 -4.69 -4.57 -22.66
N GLY A 108 -5.72 -4.03 -22.00
CA GLY A 108 -6.30 -4.62 -20.79
C GLY A 108 -5.90 -3.98 -19.46
N GLY A 109 -5.23 -2.82 -19.45
CA GLY A 109 -4.95 -2.10 -18.20
C GLY A 109 -3.86 -2.78 -17.36
N GLU A 110 -2.71 -3.02 -17.97
CA GLU A 110 -1.55 -3.56 -17.25
C GLU A 110 -1.12 -2.58 -16.14
N GLY A 111 -1.01 -3.08 -14.92
CA GLY A 111 -0.51 -2.33 -13.78
C GLY A 111 0.04 -3.28 -12.73
N GLU A 112 0.74 -2.71 -11.77
CA GLU A 112 1.40 -3.47 -10.71
C GLU A 112 1.46 -2.65 -9.43
N VAL A 113 1.78 -3.32 -8.32
CA VAL A 113 2.13 -2.62 -7.09
C VAL A 113 3.62 -2.34 -7.10
N ARG A 114 4.00 -1.07 -7.06
CA ARG A 114 5.38 -0.71 -6.76
C ARG A 114 5.62 -0.79 -5.27
N ALA A 115 6.31 -1.85 -4.85
CA ALA A 115 6.59 -2.11 -3.45
C ALA A 115 7.56 -1.07 -2.88
N ARG A 116 7.27 -0.59 -1.67
CA ARG A 116 8.16 0.21 -0.82
C ARG A 116 8.60 -0.55 0.42
N THR A 117 7.88 -1.60 0.78
CA THR A 117 8.23 -2.50 1.88
C THR A 117 7.81 -3.91 1.53
N CYS A 118 8.60 -4.89 1.95
CA CYS A 118 8.33 -6.32 1.81
C CYS A 118 8.71 -7.03 3.11
N ARG A 119 7.87 -7.97 3.56
CA ARG A 119 8.23 -8.87 4.66
C ARG A 119 7.59 -10.24 4.50
N GLY A 120 8.28 -11.28 5.00
CA GLY A 120 7.67 -12.58 5.22
C GLY A 120 6.70 -12.51 6.39
N VAL A 121 5.54 -13.14 6.26
CA VAL A 121 4.51 -13.24 7.30
C VAL A 121 4.12 -14.70 7.53
N GLU A 122 5.11 -15.59 7.48
CA GLU A 122 4.95 -17.00 7.81
C GLU A 122 4.38 -17.19 9.22
N GLY A 123 3.42 -18.10 9.35
CA GLY A 123 2.72 -18.35 10.62
C GLY A 123 1.66 -17.31 10.99
N LEU A 124 1.34 -16.36 10.11
CA LEU A 124 0.18 -15.49 10.29
C LEU A 124 -1.09 -16.35 10.36
N ASP A 125 -1.88 -16.17 11.43
CA ASP A 125 -3.22 -16.76 11.52
C ASP A 125 -4.13 -16.06 10.50
N MET A 126 -4.29 -16.70 9.34
CA MET A 126 -5.10 -16.14 8.26
C MET A 126 -6.58 -16.02 8.64
N ALA A 127 -7.11 -16.95 9.44
CA ALA A 127 -8.50 -16.89 9.85
C ALA A 127 -8.76 -15.67 10.75
N LEU A 128 -7.83 -15.37 11.66
CA LEU A 128 -7.91 -14.16 12.48
C LEU A 128 -7.71 -12.89 11.64
N PHE A 129 -6.74 -12.89 10.72
CA PHE A 129 -6.47 -11.76 9.83
C PHE A 129 -7.73 -11.38 9.02
N GLU A 130 -8.38 -12.35 8.39
CA GLU A 130 -9.60 -12.12 7.60
C GLU A 130 -10.75 -11.57 8.45
N ARG A 131 -10.95 -12.13 9.66
CA ARG A 131 -11.96 -11.64 10.60
C ARG A 131 -11.68 -10.20 11.03
N ALA A 132 -10.42 -9.89 11.36
CA ALA A 132 -10.00 -8.55 11.76
C ALA A 132 -10.19 -7.55 10.61
N LEU A 133 -9.82 -7.92 9.39
CA LEU A 133 -10.01 -7.09 8.20
C LEU A 133 -11.49 -6.80 7.95
N LYS A 134 -12.35 -7.82 8.04
CA LYS A 134 -13.81 -7.67 7.91
C LYS A 134 -14.38 -6.72 8.97
N MET A 135 -14.00 -6.89 10.24
CA MET A 135 -14.43 -6.00 11.32
C MET A 135 -14.00 -4.56 11.08
N ARG A 136 -12.75 -4.33 10.64
CA ARG A 136 -12.26 -2.99 10.30
C ARG A 136 -13.07 -2.35 9.18
N ARG A 137 -13.35 -3.08 8.10
CA ARG A 137 -14.13 -2.56 6.95
C ARG A 137 -15.54 -2.18 7.39
N ASN A 138 -16.24 -3.07 8.10
CA ASN A 138 -17.56 -2.78 8.64
C ASN A 138 -17.58 -1.53 9.54
N PHE A 139 -16.55 -1.34 10.36
CA PHE A 139 -16.44 -0.16 11.22
C PHE A 139 -16.27 1.14 10.40
N LEU A 140 -15.40 1.14 9.40
CA LEU A 140 -15.19 2.30 8.53
C LEU A 140 -16.43 2.63 7.69
N ASP A 141 -17.11 1.62 7.17
CA ASP A 141 -18.36 1.82 6.41
C ASP A 141 -19.44 2.44 7.29
N ASN A 142 -19.55 2.00 8.55
CA ASN A 142 -20.49 2.59 9.51
C ASN A 142 -20.16 4.04 9.85
N LEU A 143 -18.87 4.38 10.01
CA LEU A 143 -18.47 5.78 10.24
C LEU A 143 -18.84 6.67 9.05
N GLN A 144 -18.58 6.22 7.82
CA GLN A 144 -18.97 6.98 6.62
C GLN A 144 -20.48 7.18 6.51
N ASN A 145 -21.28 6.20 6.94
CA ASN A 145 -22.73 6.32 6.97
C ASN A 145 -23.21 7.33 8.02
N VAL A 146 -22.56 7.38 9.18
CA VAL A 146 -22.86 8.38 10.23
C VAL A 146 -22.52 9.79 9.74
N ASP A 147 -21.39 9.98 9.07
CA ASP A 147 -21.00 11.29 8.53
C ASP A 147 -21.99 11.78 7.45
N LYS A 148 -22.46 10.88 6.58
CA LYS A 148 -23.49 11.21 5.57
C LYS A 148 -24.84 11.57 6.21
N LEU A 149 -25.25 10.88 7.27
CA LEU A 149 -26.45 11.20 8.04
C LEU A 149 -26.33 12.54 8.77
N ALA A 150 -25.12 12.91 9.23
CA ALA A 150 -24.86 14.19 9.89
C ALA A 150 -24.83 15.37 8.91
N LEU A 151 -24.52 15.13 7.63
CA LEU A 151 -24.45 16.16 6.58
C LEU A 151 -25.77 16.41 5.84
N GLY A 152 -26.83 15.66 6.14
CA GLY A 152 -28.20 15.96 5.69
C GLY A 152 -28.50 15.71 4.21
N ASP A 153 -27.61 15.02 3.48
CA ASP A 153 -27.81 14.68 2.07
C ASP A 153 -28.60 13.37 1.93
N LEU A 154 -29.93 13.48 1.84
CA LEU A 154 -30.86 12.46 1.32
C LEU A 154 -31.93 13.11 0.44
#